data_AF-A0A3M2KVU7-F1
#
_entry.id   AF-A0A3M2KVU7-F1
#
_cell.length_a   1.000
_cell.length_b   1.000
_cell.length_c   1.000
_cell.angle_alpha   90.00
_cell.angle_beta   90.00
_cell.angle_gamma   90.00
#
_symmetry.space_group_name_H-M   'P 1'
#
loop_
_entity.id
_entity.type
_entity.pdbx_description
1 polymer ?
#
loop_
_entity_poly.entity_id
_entity_poly.type
_entity_poly.pdbx_seq_one_letter_code
_entity_poly.pdbx_strand_id
1 'polypeptide(L)'
;MAKKVQLGRVVSPDGRWEFEGSIVRSGAAAFDLDVMWGLERWTYARFHGADTLVLAFESGWEYVGDTTLGGIFHGVLVATLDQRDMWSIADIEMDDREPYEDFVPTDVVWDRSGVMGWLHDGVIELLVLSGPRRHVDPTLPQGIELTEDFDLLRLELRAEGTWHELEFDPVSRLLTARDADGADYFDLAGEYYRRDETEWQPMADVERSGWYFAFAAT
;
A
#
# COMPACT_ATOMS: atom_id res chain seq x y z
N MET A 1 3.60 -27.52 -4.08
CA MET A 1 4.73 -27.12 -3.21
C MET A 1 5.14 -25.74 -3.66
N ALA A 2 4.83 -24.70 -2.87
CA ALA A 2 5.20 -23.32 -3.20
C ALA A 2 6.74 -23.22 -3.24
N LYS A 3 7.30 -22.59 -4.28
CA LYS A 3 8.72 -22.24 -4.29
C LYS A 3 8.89 -21.09 -3.29
N LYS A 4 9.67 -21.32 -2.24
CA LYS A 4 10.06 -20.26 -1.30
C LYS A 4 10.93 -19.26 -2.04
N VAL A 5 10.59 -17.97 -1.97
CA VAL A 5 11.47 -16.89 -2.42
C VAL A 5 12.65 -16.86 -1.46
N GLN A 6 13.85 -17.13 -1.97
CA GLN A 6 15.07 -16.97 -1.18
C GLN A 6 15.65 -15.61 -1.51
N LEU A 7 15.20 -14.59 -0.77
CA LEU A 7 15.89 -13.31 -0.77
C LEU A 7 17.19 -13.54 0.02
N GLY A 8 18.34 -13.23 -0.58
CA GLY A 8 19.58 -13.14 0.17
C GLY A 8 19.46 -12.13 1.30
N ARG A 9 20.53 -11.91 2.07
CA ARG A 9 20.54 -10.82 3.04
C ARG A 9 20.39 -9.48 2.30
N VAL A 10 19.24 -8.82 2.43
CA VAL A 10 18.94 -7.51 1.81
C VAL A 10 18.51 -6.54 2.89
N VAL A 11 19.11 -5.35 2.92
CA VAL A 11 18.77 -4.28 3.87
C VAL A 11 18.09 -3.16 3.09
N SER A 12 17.10 -2.52 3.69
CA SER A 12 16.45 -1.35 3.11
C SER A 12 17.42 -0.20 2.88
N PRO A 13 17.14 0.70 1.91
CA PRO A 13 17.98 1.89 1.70
C PRO A 13 18.11 2.78 2.95
N ASP A 14 17.08 2.83 3.80
CA ASP A 14 17.05 3.60 5.05
C ASP A 14 17.51 2.81 6.29
N GLY A 15 17.89 1.54 6.13
CA GLY A 15 18.36 0.64 7.19
C GLY A 15 17.31 0.22 8.23
N ARG A 16 16.02 0.52 8.01
CA ARG A 16 14.94 0.20 8.96
C ARG A 16 14.49 -1.25 8.94
N TRP A 17 14.77 -1.99 7.86
CA TRP A 17 14.47 -3.42 7.79
C TRP A 17 15.53 -4.24 7.05
N GLU A 18 15.52 -5.54 7.32
CA GLU A 18 16.39 -6.52 6.70
C GLU A 18 15.58 -7.78 6.33
N PHE A 19 15.80 -8.32 5.14
CA PHE A 19 15.39 -9.67 4.76
C PHE A 19 16.55 -10.63 5.00
N GLU A 20 16.29 -11.72 5.71
CA GLU A 20 17.18 -12.86 5.85
C GLU A 20 16.41 -14.13 5.45
N GLY A 21 16.54 -14.56 4.19
CA GLY A 21 15.73 -15.66 3.65
C GLY A 21 14.28 -15.21 3.41
N SER A 22 13.32 -15.86 4.08
CA SER A 22 11.89 -15.49 4.05
C SER A 22 11.47 -14.56 5.19
N ILE A 23 12.40 -14.12 6.04
CA ILE A 23 12.08 -13.36 7.24
C ILE A 23 12.42 -11.89 7.02
N VAL A 24 11.43 -11.01 7.17
CA VAL A 24 11.62 -9.56 7.28
C VAL A 24 11.78 -9.20 8.75
N ARG A 25 12.78 -8.39 9.08
CA ARG A 25 13.02 -7.91 10.45
C ARG A 25 13.19 -6.40 10.47
N SER A 26 12.70 -5.78 11.53
CA SER A 26 13.13 -4.47 12.00
C SER A 26 13.78 -4.59 13.37
N GLY A 27 14.32 -3.48 13.91
CA GLY A 27 14.86 -3.48 15.28
C GLY A 27 13.85 -3.87 16.37
N ALA A 28 12.55 -3.87 16.07
CA ALA A 28 11.48 -4.14 17.04
C ALA A 28 10.63 -5.40 16.74
N ALA A 29 10.59 -5.87 15.50
CA ALA A 29 9.66 -6.93 15.08
C ALA A 29 10.24 -7.83 13.97
N ALA A 30 9.66 -9.01 13.80
CA ALA A 30 9.99 -9.94 12.72
C ALA A 30 8.72 -10.55 12.12
N PHE A 31 8.75 -10.79 10.82
CA PHE A 31 7.66 -11.37 10.02
C PHE A 31 8.20 -12.48 9.13
N ASP A 32 7.54 -13.63 9.06
CA ASP A 32 7.88 -14.74 8.17
C ASP A 32 6.94 -14.78 6.97
N LEU A 33 7.51 -14.63 5.77
CA LEU A 33 6.81 -14.56 4.48
C LEU A 33 6.35 -15.93 3.96
N ASP A 34 6.57 -17.00 4.72
CA ASP A 34 6.27 -18.39 4.34
C ASP A 34 4.82 -18.65 3.87
N VAL A 35 3.91 -17.68 4.03
CA VAL A 35 2.46 -17.82 3.80
C VAL A 35 1.98 -17.42 2.40
N MET A 36 2.77 -16.77 1.55
CA MET A 36 2.22 -16.11 0.35
C MET A 36 2.73 -16.72 -0.97
N TRP A 37 1.87 -17.49 -1.65
CA TRP A 37 2.13 -18.07 -2.96
C TRP A 37 2.03 -17.01 -4.08
N GLY A 38 2.83 -17.14 -5.13
CA GLY A 38 2.74 -16.29 -6.32
C GLY A 38 3.57 -15.00 -6.31
N LEU A 39 4.06 -14.55 -5.15
CA LEU A 39 4.88 -13.34 -5.06
C LEU A 39 6.34 -13.66 -5.39
N GLU A 40 6.92 -12.97 -6.37
CA GLU A 40 8.25 -13.31 -6.90
C GLU A 40 9.36 -12.45 -6.32
N ARG A 41 9.08 -11.16 -6.08
CA ARG A 41 10.05 -10.20 -5.55
C ARG A 41 9.35 -9.26 -4.57
N TRP A 42 10.01 -9.00 -3.44
CA TRP A 42 9.63 -7.96 -2.50
C TRP A 42 10.50 -6.74 -2.77
N THR A 43 9.89 -5.57 -2.90
CA THR A 43 10.56 -4.32 -3.29
C THR A 43 10.58 -3.28 -2.18
N TYR A 44 9.66 -3.39 -1.24
CA TYR A 44 9.55 -2.51 -0.08
C TYR A 44 9.07 -3.28 1.15
N ALA A 45 9.47 -2.80 2.32
CA ALA A 45 8.86 -3.16 3.59
C ALA A 45 8.84 -1.96 4.53
N ARG A 46 7.89 -1.89 5.46
CA ARG A 46 7.92 -0.94 6.58
C ARG A 46 7.06 -1.48 7.71
N PHE A 47 7.65 -1.55 8.89
CA PHE A 47 6.88 -1.77 10.10
C PHE A 47 6.30 -0.43 10.56
N HIS A 48 4.98 -0.40 10.70
CA HIS A 48 4.24 0.71 11.32
C HIS A 48 3.92 0.30 12.74
N GLY A 49 4.82 0.60 13.68
CA GLY A 49 4.75 0.05 15.02
C GLY A 49 5.20 -1.43 15.09
N ALA A 50 4.74 -2.15 16.11
CA ALA A 50 5.11 -3.55 16.34
C ALA A 50 4.11 -4.56 15.74
N ASP A 51 2.92 -4.09 15.38
CA ASP A 51 1.75 -4.91 15.03
C ASP A 51 1.29 -4.74 13.58
N THR A 52 1.93 -3.87 12.80
CA THR A 52 1.60 -3.66 11.39
C THR A 52 2.86 -3.70 10.53
N LEU A 53 2.79 -4.44 9.44
CA LEU A 53 3.83 -4.54 8.42
C LEU A 53 3.20 -4.25 7.05
N VAL A 54 3.76 -3.27 6.35
CA VAL A 54 3.45 -2.97 4.96
C VAL A 54 4.59 -3.50 4.09
N LEU A 55 4.25 -4.13 2.97
CA LEU A 55 5.16 -4.71 2.01
C LEU A 55 4.76 -4.23 0.61
N ALA A 56 5.73 -4.06 -0.29
CA ALA A 56 5.43 -3.99 -1.73
C ALA A 56 6.07 -5.16 -2.45
N PHE A 57 5.41 -5.64 -3.50
CA PHE A 57 5.82 -6.80 -4.25
C PHE A 57 5.68 -6.60 -5.75
N GLU A 58 6.43 -7.42 -6.47
CA GLU A 58 6.27 -7.69 -7.89
C GLU A 58 5.99 -9.20 -8.04
N SER A 59 5.06 -9.53 -8.92
CA SER A 59 4.57 -10.88 -9.18
C SER A 59 4.60 -11.15 -10.67
N GLY A 60 5.29 -12.21 -11.09
CA GLY A 60 5.23 -12.71 -12.47
C GLY A 60 3.98 -13.54 -12.77
N TRP A 61 3.02 -13.63 -11.85
CA TRP A 61 1.82 -14.46 -12.02
C TRP A 61 0.69 -13.69 -12.67
N GLU A 62 0.22 -14.22 -13.80
CA GLU A 62 -0.96 -13.73 -14.53
C GLU A 62 -2.23 -13.92 -13.69
N TYR A 63 -2.97 -12.86 -13.37
CA TYR A 63 -4.36 -13.02 -12.90
C TYR A 63 -5.27 -13.20 -14.11
N VAL A 64 -5.96 -14.35 -14.19
CA VAL A 64 -6.98 -14.59 -15.22
C VAL A 64 -8.20 -15.27 -14.61
N GLY A 65 -9.38 -14.72 -14.91
CA GLY A 65 -10.60 -15.54 -15.06
C GLY A 65 -10.52 -16.41 -16.33
N ASP A 66 -11.54 -16.38 -17.20
CA ASP A 66 -11.66 -17.31 -18.34
C ASP A 66 -10.94 -16.88 -19.65
N THR A 67 -10.28 -15.71 -19.71
CA THR A 67 -9.62 -15.23 -20.94
C THR A 67 -8.32 -14.51 -20.65
N THR A 68 -7.23 -15.12 -21.11
CA THR A 68 -5.82 -14.68 -21.09
C THR A 68 -5.62 -13.34 -21.79
N LEU A 69 -4.78 -12.47 -21.22
CA LEU A 69 -3.90 -11.49 -21.89
C LEU A 69 -3.24 -10.54 -20.83
N GLY A 70 -2.10 -10.95 -20.25
CA GLY A 70 -0.93 -10.06 -20.04
C GLY A 70 -0.52 -9.67 -18.60
N GLY A 71 0.79 -9.81 -18.31
CA GLY A 71 1.55 -8.88 -17.44
C GLY A 71 2.04 -9.35 -16.06
N ILE A 72 3.24 -8.92 -15.67
CA ILE A 72 3.72 -8.86 -14.26
C ILE A 72 2.80 -7.90 -13.50
N PHE A 73 2.41 -8.26 -12.29
CA PHE A 73 1.60 -7.43 -11.40
C PHE A 73 2.44 -6.88 -10.26
N HIS A 74 2.18 -5.63 -9.92
CA HIS A 74 2.78 -4.96 -8.79
C HIS A 74 1.73 -4.76 -7.71
N GLY A 75 2.14 -4.56 -6.47
CA GLY A 75 1.17 -4.28 -5.43
C GLY A 75 1.74 -4.05 -4.06
N VAL A 76 0.88 -3.56 -3.18
CA VAL A 76 1.14 -3.35 -1.77
C VAL A 76 0.37 -4.39 -0.98
N LEU A 77 0.99 -4.95 0.06
CA LEU A 77 0.36 -5.87 1.00
C LEU A 77 0.53 -5.35 2.42
N VAL A 78 -0.51 -5.48 3.23
CA VAL A 78 -0.49 -5.13 4.65
C VAL A 78 -0.77 -6.37 5.47
N ALA A 79 0.09 -6.63 6.44
CA ALA A 79 -0.11 -7.65 7.45
C ALA A 79 -0.22 -7.01 8.84
N THR A 80 -1.09 -7.56 9.68
CA THR A 80 -1.24 -7.16 11.09
C THR A 80 -1.07 -8.34 12.02
N LEU A 81 -0.51 -8.06 13.19
CA LEU A 81 -0.29 -9.03 14.27
C LEU A 81 -1.55 -9.09 15.14
N ASP A 82 -2.16 -10.26 15.25
CA ASP A 82 -3.33 -10.46 16.09
C ASP A 82 -2.96 -10.60 17.58
N GLN A 83 -3.98 -10.71 18.44
CA GLN A 83 -3.79 -10.87 19.89
C GLN A 83 -3.12 -12.19 20.31
N ARG A 84 -2.88 -13.10 19.37
CA ARG A 84 -2.21 -14.40 19.59
C ARG A 84 -0.78 -14.39 19.05
N ASP A 85 -0.24 -13.20 18.73
CA ASP A 85 1.05 -13.02 18.09
C ASP A 85 1.15 -13.75 16.74
N MET A 86 0.02 -13.86 16.02
CA MET A 86 -0.03 -14.43 14.69
C MET A 86 -0.24 -13.33 13.66
N TRP A 87 0.65 -13.29 12.67
CA TRP A 87 0.49 -12.39 11.55
C TRP A 87 -0.63 -12.86 10.62
N SER A 88 -1.44 -11.91 10.19
CA SER A 88 -2.53 -12.10 9.24
C SER A 88 -2.49 -11.01 8.18
N ILE A 89 -2.88 -11.33 6.95
CA ILE A 89 -2.99 -10.31 5.90
C ILE A 89 -4.25 -9.49 6.20
N ALA A 90 -4.06 -8.19 6.35
CA ALA A 90 -5.11 -7.21 6.56
C ALA A 90 -5.59 -6.59 5.25
N ASP A 91 -4.67 -6.35 4.32
CA ASP A 91 -4.98 -5.69 3.06
C ASP A 91 -3.99 -6.05 1.94
N ILE A 92 -4.41 -5.81 0.69
CA ILE A 92 -3.58 -5.98 -0.50
C ILE A 92 -4.15 -5.18 -1.67
N GLU A 93 -3.36 -4.28 -2.23
CA GLU A 93 -3.76 -3.52 -3.40
C GLU A 93 -2.85 -3.83 -4.58
N MET A 94 -3.48 -4.06 -5.72
CA MET A 94 -2.79 -4.31 -6.97
C MET A 94 -2.60 -2.97 -7.68
N ASP A 95 -1.39 -2.78 -8.19
CA ASP A 95 -1.00 -1.61 -8.93
C ASP A 95 -0.99 -1.96 -10.42
N ASP A 96 -1.72 -1.18 -11.22
CA ASP A 96 -2.02 -1.45 -12.64
C ASP A 96 -1.00 -0.85 -13.60
N ARG A 97 0.20 -0.53 -13.11
CA ARG A 97 1.34 -0.12 -13.94
C ARG A 97 1.67 -1.16 -15.01
N GLU A 98 2.36 -0.68 -16.05
CA GLU A 98 2.76 -1.53 -17.17
C GLU A 98 3.67 -2.68 -16.67
N PRO A 99 3.55 -3.91 -17.23
CA PRO A 99 4.24 -5.13 -16.80
C PRO A 99 5.77 -5.13 -16.76
N TYR A 100 6.42 -4.02 -17.09
CA TYR A 100 7.88 -3.90 -17.18
C TYR A 100 8.40 -2.65 -16.46
N GLU A 101 7.52 -1.91 -15.79
CA GLU A 101 7.92 -0.83 -14.91
C GLU A 101 8.36 -1.42 -13.57
N ASP A 102 9.55 -1.05 -13.07
CA ASP A 102 9.96 -1.43 -11.71
C ASP A 102 8.98 -0.78 -10.72
N PHE A 103 8.54 -1.54 -9.71
CA PHE A 103 7.70 -1.00 -8.64
C PHE A 103 8.45 -1.03 -7.32
N VAL A 104 9.14 0.07 -7.03
CA VAL A 104 9.92 0.23 -5.78
C VAL A 104 9.46 1.51 -5.08
N PRO A 105 8.38 1.45 -4.28
CA PRO A 105 7.90 2.61 -3.56
C PRO A 105 9.00 3.24 -2.69
N THR A 106 9.05 4.56 -2.71
CA THR A 106 9.83 5.35 -1.75
C THR A 106 9.21 5.24 -0.37
N ASP A 107 7.89 5.32 -0.28
CA ASP A 107 7.17 5.14 0.98
C ASP A 107 5.76 4.60 0.77
N VAL A 108 5.23 3.95 1.81
CA VAL A 108 3.87 3.40 1.83
C VAL A 108 3.24 3.59 3.20
N VAL A 109 2.03 4.13 3.22
CA VAL A 109 1.20 4.34 4.40
C VAL A 109 -0.12 3.60 4.28
N TRP A 110 -0.62 3.13 5.42
CA TRP A 110 -1.90 2.46 5.52
C TRP A 110 -2.56 2.80 6.86
N ASP A 111 -3.88 2.91 6.85
CA ASP A 111 -4.70 2.92 8.05
C ASP A 111 -5.80 1.85 7.97
N ARG A 112 -6.14 1.32 9.14
CA ARG A 112 -7.21 0.35 9.36
C ARG A 112 -8.60 0.81 8.92
N SER A 113 -8.82 2.10 8.68
CA SER A 113 -10.03 2.63 8.05
C SER A 113 -10.15 2.25 6.58
N GLY A 114 -9.13 1.60 6.00
CA GLY A 114 -9.10 1.21 4.59
C GLY A 114 -8.52 2.31 3.70
N VAL A 115 -7.64 3.16 4.25
CA VAL A 115 -6.93 4.17 3.46
C VAL A 115 -5.50 3.69 3.26
N MET A 116 -5.06 3.62 2.02
CA MET A 116 -3.71 3.22 1.64
C MET A 116 -3.14 4.27 0.67
N GLY A 117 -1.87 4.62 0.82
CA GLY A 117 -1.18 5.47 -0.13
C GLY A 117 0.26 5.05 -0.27
N TRP A 118 0.81 5.20 -1.47
CA TRP A 118 2.22 4.97 -1.74
C TRP A 118 2.81 6.09 -2.59
N LEU A 119 4.12 6.27 -2.43
CA LEU A 119 4.91 7.27 -3.12
C LEU A 119 5.91 6.53 -4.01
N HIS A 120 5.85 6.75 -5.32
CA HIS A 120 6.73 6.13 -6.30
C HIS A 120 7.22 7.20 -7.28
N ASP A 121 8.54 7.35 -7.43
CA ASP A 121 9.16 8.34 -8.33
C ASP A 121 8.59 9.77 -8.19
N GLY A 122 8.33 10.20 -6.95
CA GLY A 122 7.77 11.51 -6.66
C GLY A 122 6.27 11.63 -6.90
N VAL A 123 5.61 10.56 -7.33
CA VAL A 123 4.17 10.47 -7.54
C VAL A 123 3.50 9.82 -6.32
N ILE A 124 2.58 10.54 -5.70
CA ILE A 124 1.67 9.95 -4.70
C ILE A 124 0.53 9.26 -5.44
N GLU A 125 0.23 8.02 -5.08
CA GLU A 125 -0.97 7.29 -5.44
C GLU A 125 -1.72 6.91 -4.17
N LEU A 126 -3.03 7.12 -4.16
CA LEU A 126 -3.89 6.95 -2.99
C LEU A 126 -5.10 6.08 -3.32
N LEU A 127 -5.50 5.26 -2.36
CA LEU A 127 -6.74 4.51 -2.35
C LEU A 127 -7.49 4.76 -1.04
N VAL A 128 -8.79 5.05 -1.15
CA VAL A 128 -9.69 5.21 -0.01
C VAL A 128 -10.82 4.18 -0.15
N LEU A 129 -10.98 3.28 0.81
CA LEU A 129 -12.11 2.36 0.87
C LEU A 129 -13.19 2.95 1.78
N SER A 130 -14.47 2.80 1.43
CA SER A 130 -15.57 3.27 2.31
C SER A 130 -15.89 2.30 3.45
N GLY A 131 -15.21 1.15 3.53
CA GLY A 131 -15.43 0.15 4.56
C GLY A 131 -14.29 -0.88 4.69
N PRO A 132 -14.22 -1.59 5.83
CA PRO A 132 -13.18 -2.59 6.08
C PRO A 132 -13.35 -3.82 5.19
N ARG A 133 -12.25 -4.31 4.60
CA ARG A 133 -12.23 -5.60 3.89
C ARG A 133 -12.55 -6.75 4.86
N ARG A 134 -13.36 -7.72 4.44
CA ARG A 134 -13.55 -8.96 5.19
C ARG A 134 -12.75 -10.09 4.57
N HIS A 135 -11.92 -10.69 5.42
CA HIS A 135 -11.24 -11.98 5.33
C HIS A 135 -10.48 -12.31 4.04
N VAL A 136 -9.16 -12.22 4.14
CA VAL A 136 -8.19 -12.82 3.22
C VAL A 136 -8.15 -14.33 3.54
N ASP A 137 -8.58 -15.20 2.63
CA ASP A 137 -8.44 -16.67 2.73
C ASP A 137 -7.06 -17.13 2.21
N PRO A 138 -6.09 -17.42 3.10
CA PRO A 138 -4.73 -17.79 2.74
C PRO A 138 -4.63 -19.14 2.00
N THR A 139 -5.73 -19.92 1.90
CA THR A 139 -5.76 -21.19 1.18
C THR A 139 -6.06 -21.03 -0.30
N LEU A 140 -6.57 -19.86 -0.72
CA LEU A 140 -6.69 -19.53 -2.13
C LEU A 140 -5.31 -19.23 -2.71
N PRO A 141 -5.07 -19.56 -4.00
CA PRO A 141 -3.87 -19.18 -4.73
C PRO A 141 -3.38 -17.75 -4.50
N GLN A 142 -4.35 -16.84 -4.48
CA GLN A 142 -4.17 -15.40 -4.30
C GLN A 142 -4.29 -14.95 -2.83
N GLY A 143 -4.61 -15.84 -1.91
CA GLY A 143 -4.96 -15.48 -0.54
C GLY A 143 -6.29 -14.75 -0.39
N ILE A 144 -7.03 -14.38 -1.45
CA ILE A 144 -8.12 -13.40 -1.34
C ILE A 144 -9.38 -13.88 -2.06
N GLU A 145 -10.53 -13.81 -1.38
CA GLU A 145 -11.85 -13.73 -2.00
C GLU A 145 -12.22 -12.25 -2.03
N LEU A 146 -12.17 -11.61 -3.21
CA LEU A 146 -12.70 -10.26 -3.38
C LEU A 146 -14.23 -10.39 -3.35
N THR A 147 -14.83 -10.27 -2.17
CA THR A 147 -16.30 -10.23 -2.08
C THR A 147 -16.78 -8.92 -2.72
N GLU A 148 -17.63 -9.00 -3.73
CA GLU A 148 -18.09 -7.87 -4.57
C GLU A 148 -18.88 -6.76 -3.84
N ASP A 149 -19.00 -6.81 -2.51
CA ASP A 149 -19.87 -5.95 -1.71
C ASP A 149 -19.17 -4.68 -1.15
N PHE A 150 -18.22 -4.10 -1.87
CA PHE A 150 -17.56 -2.86 -1.44
C PHE A 150 -18.10 -1.64 -2.16
N ASP A 151 -18.54 -0.65 -1.38
CA ASP A 151 -18.68 0.73 -1.86
C ASP A 151 -17.26 1.30 -2.03
N LEU A 152 -16.63 1.04 -3.18
CA LEU A 152 -15.30 1.56 -3.47
C LEU A 152 -15.38 3.09 -3.62
N LEU A 153 -14.69 3.86 -2.77
CA LEU A 153 -14.48 5.29 -2.98
C LEU A 153 -13.05 5.51 -3.50
N ARG A 154 -12.76 5.02 -4.71
CA ARG A 154 -11.43 5.20 -5.31
C ARG A 154 -11.20 6.69 -5.59
N LEU A 155 -10.58 7.38 -4.64
CA LEU A 155 -9.95 8.68 -4.83
C LEU A 155 -8.52 8.41 -5.29
N GLU A 156 -8.33 8.27 -6.59
CA GLU A 156 -6.99 8.38 -7.18
C GLU A 156 -6.56 9.83 -7.11
N LEU A 157 -5.71 10.13 -6.13
CA LEU A 157 -4.94 11.35 -6.11
C LEU A 157 -3.58 11.05 -6.73
N ARG A 158 -3.26 11.73 -7.83
CA ARG A 158 -1.92 11.76 -8.42
C ARG A 158 -1.29 13.13 -8.22
N ALA A 159 -0.34 13.22 -7.29
CA ALA A 159 0.42 14.45 -7.04
C ALA A 159 1.91 14.22 -7.31
N GLU A 160 2.57 15.14 -8.00
CA GLU A 160 4.00 15.08 -8.30
C GLU A 160 4.80 16.02 -7.39
N GLY A 161 5.91 15.54 -6.85
CA GLY A 161 6.78 16.28 -5.96
C GLY A 161 8.08 15.53 -5.65
N THR A 162 8.86 16.04 -4.71
CA THR A 162 10.16 15.46 -4.32
C THR A 162 10.12 14.84 -2.92
N TRP A 163 8.96 14.32 -2.52
CA TRP A 163 8.76 13.76 -1.21
C TRP A 163 9.56 12.47 -1.01
N HIS A 164 9.77 12.11 0.24
CA HIS A 164 10.43 10.87 0.65
C HIS A 164 9.69 10.15 1.78
N GLU A 165 8.69 10.78 2.38
CA GLU A 165 7.92 10.20 3.48
C GLU A 165 6.46 10.62 3.40
N LEU A 166 5.57 9.68 3.72
CA LEU A 166 4.14 9.86 3.87
C LEU A 166 3.73 9.57 5.32
N GLU A 167 2.69 10.25 5.80
CA GLU A 167 2.06 9.99 7.08
C GLU A 167 0.57 10.36 7.04
N PHE A 168 -0.30 9.50 7.57
CA PHE A 168 -1.68 9.86 7.84
C PHE A 168 -1.83 10.44 9.25
N ASP A 169 -2.76 11.38 9.41
CA ASP A 169 -3.22 11.74 10.74
C ASP A 169 -3.99 10.58 11.40
N PRO A 170 -4.24 10.61 12.73
CA PRO A 170 -4.84 9.50 13.46
C PRO A 170 -6.27 9.09 13.03
N VAL A 171 -6.91 9.87 12.16
CA VAL A 171 -8.25 9.61 11.61
C VAL A 171 -8.24 9.45 10.09
N SER A 172 -7.05 9.42 9.47
CA SER A 172 -6.84 9.18 8.04
C SER A 172 -7.59 10.13 7.12
N ARG A 173 -7.75 11.37 7.59
CA ARG A 173 -8.32 12.47 6.82
C ARG A 173 -7.23 13.29 6.15
N LEU A 174 -6.09 13.43 6.82
CA LEU A 174 -4.99 14.25 6.37
C LEU A 174 -3.81 13.36 5.98
N LEU A 175 -3.42 13.40 4.71
CA LEU A 175 -2.14 12.87 4.27
C LEU A 175 -1.09 13.98 4.33
N THR A 176 0.04 13.69 4.97
CA THR A 176 1.22 14.57 4.98
C THR A 176 2.30 13.92 4.15
N ALA A 177 2.83 14.63 3.15
CA ALA A 177 4.00 14.22 2.38
C ALA A 177 5.17 15.14 2.70
N ARG A 178 6.34 14.59 3.04
CA ARG A 178 7.51 15.36 3.49
C ARG A 178 8.68 15.24 2.53
N ASP A 179 9.37 16.35 2.34
CA ASP A 179 10.65 16.44 1.65
C ASP A 179 11.70 17.11 2.57
N ALA A 180 12.87 17.43 2.03
CA ALA A 180 13.94 18.07 2.80
C ALA A 180 13.64 19.54 3.17
N ASP A 181 12.73 20.18 2.46
CA ASP A 181 12.45 21.62 2.55
C ASP A 181 11.15 21.91 3.33
N GLY A 182 10.26 20.94 3.51
CA GLY A 182 9.01 21.11 4.24
C GLY A 182 8.03 19.95 4.11
N ALA A 183 6.75 20.25 4.31
CA ALA A 183 5.67 19.28 4.21
C ALA A 183 4.49 19.80 3.39
N ASP A 184 3.97 18.96 2.51
CA ASP A 184 2.70 19.13 1.84
C ASP A 184 1.61 18.36 2.58
N TYR A 185 0.44 18.98 2.69
CA TYR A 185 -0.69 18.47 3.45
C TYR A 185 -1.88 18.35 2.51
N PHE A 186 -2.54 17.21 2.51
CA PHE A 186 -3.68 16.88 1.66
C PHE A 186 -4.88 16.50 2.54
N ASP A 187 -5.87 17.40 2.68
CA ASP A 187 -7.16 17.09 3.33
C ASP A 187 -8.01 16.30 2.33
N LEU A 188 -8.06 14.98 2.51
CA LEU A 188 -8.71 14.04 1.62
C LEU A 188 -10.24 14.21 1.61
N ALA A 189 -10.81 14.64 2.73
CA ALA A 189 -12.25 14.86 2.85
C ALA A 189 -12.68 16.26 2.37
N GLY A 190 -11.84 17.26 2.64
CA GLY A 190 -12.06 18.64 2.21
C GLY A 190 -11.68 18.88 0.74
N GLU A 191 -10.85 18.02 0.16
CA GLU A 191 -10.24 18.18 -1.16
C GLU A 191 -9.37 19.45 -1.30
N TYR A 192 -8.64 19.76 -0.23
CA TYR A 192 -7.71 20.89 -0.19
C TYR A 192 -6.28 20.43 0.05
N TYR A 193 -5.32 21.12 -0.53
CA TYR A 193 -3.91 20.94 -0.22
C TYR A 193 -3.26 22.25 0.26
N ARG A 194 -2.15 22.14 0.97
CA ARG A 194 -1.27 23.27 1.28
C ARG A 194 0.16 22.79 1.48
N ARG A 195 1.11 23.72 1.38
CA ARG A 195 2.49 23.50 1.81
C ARG A 195 2.78 24.26 3.08
N ASP A 196 3.31 23.60 4.09
CA ASP A 196 3.67 24.19 5.38
C ASP A 196 2.51 25.03 5.97
N GLU A 197 2.78 26.30 6.30
CA GLU A 197 1.80 27.24 6.88
C GLU A 197 1.11 28.11 5.81
N THR A 198 1.17 27.73 4.53
CA THR A 198 0.47 28.47 3.47
C THR A 198 -1.06 28.26 3.51
N GLU A 199 -1.78 29.09 2.76
CA GLU A 199 -3.22 29.01 2.64
C GLU A 199 -3.65 27.72 1.92
N TRP A 200 -4.76 27.12 2.36
CA TRP A 200 -5.36 25.97 1.71
C TRP A 200 -5.85 26.30 0.30
N GLN A 201 -5.49 25.46 -0.65
CA GLN A 201 -5.87 25.57 -2.05
C GLN A 201 -6.68 24.33 -2.47
N PRO A 202 -7.71 24.48 -3.32
CA PRO A 202 -8.43 23.33 -3.85
C PRO A 202 -7.48 22.41 -4.63
N MET A 203 -7.66 21.08 -4.52
CA MET A 203 -6.92 20.08 -5.32
C MET A 203 -7.40 19.99 -6.78
N ALA A 204 -7.63 21.12 -7.44
CA ALA A 204 -8.18 21.16 -8.80
C ALA A 204 -7.15 20.83 -9.90
N ASP A 205 -5.86 20.97 -9.58
CA ASP A 205 -4.73 20.71 -10.49
C ASP A 205 -4.13 19.28 -10.33
N VAL A 206 -4.74 18.45 -9.48
CA VAL A 206 -4.38 17.05 -9.28
C VAL A 206 -5.20 16.22 -10.25
N GLU A 207 -4.57 15.39 -11.09
CA GLU A 207 -5.30 14.48 -11.98
C GLU A 207 -6.14 13.51 -11.13
N ARG A 208 -7.45 13.51 -11.38
CA ARG A 208 -8.42 12.63 -10.73
C ARG A 208 -8.94 11.63 -11.76
N SER A 209 -8.60 10.37 -11.61
CA SER A 209 -9.31 9.27 -12.29
C SER A 209 -10.41 8.78 -11.36
N GLY A 210 -11.66 9.10 -11.69
CA GLY A 210 -12.79 8.87 -10.78
C GLY A 210 -13.52 7.55 -11.02
N TRP A 211 -13.81 6.83 -9.93
CA TRP A 211 -15.09 6.14 -9.76
C TRP A 211 -15.66 6.52 -8.38
N TYR A 212 -16.74 7.31 -8.36
CA TYR A 212 -17.46 7.66 -7.14
C TYR A 212 -18.74 6.82 -7.04
N PHE A 213 -18.98 6.18 -5.90
CA PHE A 213 -20.32 5.91 -5.42
C PHE A 213 -20.51 6.65 -4.09
N ALA A 214 -21.35 7.67 -4.10
CA ALA A 214 -21.74 8.42 -2.91
C ALA A 214 -23.01 7.82 -2.33
N PHE A 215 -23.07 7.56 -1.02
CA PHE A 215 -24.34 7.50 -0.31
C PHE A 215 -24.35 8.27 1.01
N ALA A 216 -25.55 8.77 1.30
CA ALA A 216 -25.87 9.87 2.18
C ALA A 216 -25.38 9.72 3.63
N ALA A 217 -24.96 10.84 4.21
CA ALA A 217 -24.80 11.00 5.65
C ALA A 217 -26.06 10.53 6.38
N THR A 218 -25.88 9.70 7.41
CA THR A 218 -26.90 9.42 8.45
C THR A 218 -26.50 10.06 9.75
#